data_AF-A0A0R2AZW9-F1
#
_entry.id   AF-A0A0R2AZW9-F1
#
_cell.length_a   1.000
_cell.length_b   1.000
_cell.length_c   1.000
_cell.angle_alpha   90.00
_cell.angle_beta   90.00
_cell.angle_gamma   90.00
#
_symmetry.space_group_name_H-M   'P 1'
#
loop_
_entity.id
_entity.type
_entity.pdbx_description
1 polymer ?
#
loop_
_entity_poly.entity_id
_entity_poly.type
_entity_poly.pdbx_seq_one_letter_code
_entity_poly.pdbx_strand_id
1 'polypeptide(L)'
;MSLIAAAAFLFIGFLGGKPVAAASIPAVSSVATVNYVPGYGIAVWQRPGQQLTGKYLADGTRWRVFASTYVNGRYWYNLGGNQWIDGKYLKLGVVNGGTGGAAVNFLGLTTPIIEGDRSIVDAPPANIAQTWGGATHLAVNDGLSTHLVAHDGASNFDSVKRLKVGDAVTVLDSQSQEKTYRVYRVADVDDYGNDQATGQNLWSAIVDANQGEQIVLQTCISDTINRIVWAH
;
A
#
# COMPACT_ATOMS: atom_id res chain seq x y z
N MET A 1 2.35 -27.83 -0.16
CA MET A 1 2.95 -26.58 -0.68
C MET A 1 1.81 -25.61 -0.91
N SER A 2 1.55 -24.68 0.02
CA SER A 2 0.57 -23.63 -0.21
C SER A 2 1.17 -22.64 -1.20
N LEU A 3 0.55 -22.51 -2.36
CA LEU A 3 0.79 -21.40 -3.28
C LEU A 3 0.37 -20.13 -2.53
N ILE A 4 1.31 -19.22 -2.32
CA ILE A 4 0.99 -17.85 -1.93
C ILE A 4 0.34 -17.25 -3.18
N ALA A 5 -0.96 -17.00 -3.14
CA ALA A 5 -1.64 -16.27 -4.20
C ALA A 5 -1.02 -14.87 -4.25
N ALA A 6 -0.37 -14.52 -5.37
CA ALA A 6 0.03 -13.15 -5.59
C ALA A 6 -1.27 -12.36 -5.73
N ALA A 7 -1.49 -11.37 -4.86
CA ALA A 7 -2.57 -10.44 -5.08
C ALA A 7 -2.37 -9.74 -6.42
N ALA A 8 -3.08 -10.18 -7.46
CA ALA A 8 -3.25 -9.40 -8.66
C ALA A 8 -4.08 -8.19 -8.25
N PHE A 9 -3.50 -7.00 -8.33
CA PHE A 9 -4.34 -5.81 -8.28
C PHE A 9 -5.35 -5.89 -9.41
N LEU A 10 -6.53 -5.30 -9.20
CA LEU A 10 -7.54 -5.18 -10.24
C LEU A 10 -6.84 -4.73 -11.54
N PHE A 11 -6.65 -5.67 -12.48
CA PHE A 11 -5.89 -5.44 -13.69
C PHE A 11 -6.79 -4.66 -14.63
N ILE A 12 -6.40 -3.46 -15.04
CA ILE A 12 -7.04 -2.80 -16.19
C ILE A 12 -6.03 -2.54 -17.28
N GLY A 13 -6.28 -3.20 -18.42
CA GLY A 13 -5.86 -2.72 -19.73
C GLY A 13 -6.38 -1.29 -19.95
N PHE A 14 -5.42 -0.37 -20.07
CA PHE A 14 -5.59 1.07 -20.26
C PHE A 14 -6.67 1.47 -21.28
N LEU A 15 -7.49 2.48 -20.94
CA LEU A 15 -7.87 3.55 -21.86
C LEU A 15 -7.88 4.91 -21.12
N GLY A 16 -6.77 5.65 -21.29
CA GLY A 16 -6.68 7.11 -21.34
C GLY A 16 -7.28 7.95 -20.21
N GLY A 17 -6.50 8.23 -19.17
CA GLY A 17 -6.71 9.36 -18.25
C GLY A 17 -5.55 10.36 -18.33
N LYS A 18 -5.86 11.65 -18.48
CA LYS A 18 -4.89 12.77 -18.62
C LYS A 18 -3.97 12.90 -17.39
N PRO A 19 -2.71 13.37 -17.54
CA PRO A 19 -1.81 13.55 -16.42
C PRO A 19 -2.33 14.63 -15.47
N VAL A 20 -2.59 14.27 -14.22
CA VAL A 20 -2.75 15.24 -13.13
C VAL A 20 -1.34 15.67 -12.72
N ALA A 21 -1.14 16.98 -12.59
CA ALA A 21 0.17 17.58 -12.30
C ALA A 21 0.82 16.96 -11.06
N ALA A 22 2.11 16.65 -11.15
CA ALA A 22 2.91 16.10 -10.05
C ALA A 22 2.98 17.12 -8.90
N ALA A 23 2.19 16.89 -7.86
CA ALA A 23 2.33 17.60 -6.60
C ALA A 23 3.66 17.19 -5.93
N SER A 24 4.36 18.17 -5.36
CA SER A 24 5.58 17.95 -4.58
C SER A 24 5.26 17.12 -3.33
N ILE A 25 5.84 15.92 -3.25
CA ILE A 25 5.60 14.94 -2.18
C ILE A 25 6.21 15.43 -0.85
N PRO A 26 5.41 15.62 0.23
CA PRO A 26 5.96 15.76 1.58
C PRO A 26 6.53 14.41 2.06
N ALA A 27 7.70 14.45 2.70
CA ALA A 27 8.48 13.29 3.09
C ALA A 27 7.75 12.37 4.12
N VAL A 28 7.22 11.23 3.67
CA VAL A 28 6.58 10.22 4.55
C VAL A 28 7.62 9.18 4.95
N SER A 29 7.70 8.86 6.25
CA SER A 29 8.75 8.03 6.82
C SER A 29 8.32 6.68 7.39
N SER A 30 8.60 5.61 6.63
CA SER A 30 8.55 4.22 7.13
C SER A 30 9.93 3.73 7.54
N VAL A 31 10.05 2.68 8.37
CA VAL A 31 11.36 2.05 8.66
C VAL A 31 11.48 0.72 7.92
N ALA A 32 12.47 0.63 7.03
CA ALA A 32 12.90 -0.61 6.38
C ALA A 32 13.96 -1.31 7.21
N THR A 33 13.76 -2.58 7.52
CA THR A 33 14.83 -3.47 8.01
C THR A 33 15.39 -4.22 6.82
N VAL A 34 16.70 -4.17 6.60
CA VAL A 34 17.35 -5.02 5.58
C VAL A 34 17.20 -6.48 5.99
N ASN A 35 16.71 -7.30 5.06
CA ASN A 35 16.55 -8.74 5.19
C ASN A 35 17.30 -9.41 4.04
N TYR A 36 18.56 -9.71 4.30
CA TYR A 36 19.50 -10.30 3.37
C TYR A 36 20.27 -11.45 4.03
N VAL A 37 21.42 -11.84 3.47
CA VAL A 37 22.28 -12.87 4.06
C VAL A 37 23.07 -12.26 5.23
N PRO A 38 23.04 -12.87 6.44
CA PRO A 38 23.84 -12.42 7.56
C PRO A 38 25.33 -12.28 7.20
N GLY A 39 25.94 -11.16 7.59
CA GLY A 39 27.33 -10.84 7.24
C GLY A 39 27.52 -10.14 5.88
N TYR A 40 26.46 -9.97 5.09
CA TYR A 40 26.48 -9.21 3.84
C TYR A 40 25.58 -7.96 3.92
N GLY A 41 25.55 -7.19 2.83
CA GLY A 41 24.67 -6.04 2.71
C GLY A 41 24.13 -5.83 1.30
N ILE A 42 23.09 -5.01 1.20
CA ILE A 42 22.43 -4.65 -0.05
C ILE A 42 23.00 -3.35 -0.60
N ALA A 43 23.08 -3.25 -1.92
CA ALA A 43 23.61 -2.06 -2.58
C ALA A 43 22.66 -0.86 -2.48
N VAL A 44 23.24 0.33 -2.33
CA VAL A 44 22.52 1.61 -2.44
C VAL A 44 22.77 2.23 -3.81
N TRP A 45 21.71 2.67 -4.47
CA TRP A 45 21.70 3.17 -5.84
C TRP A 45 21.37 4.65 -5.90
N GLN A 46 21.94 5.37 -6.87
CA GLN A 46 21.66 6.80 -7.07
C GLN A 46 20.27 7.03 -7.64
N ARG A 47 19.81 6.09 -8.47
CA ARG A 47 18.48 6.04 -9.06
C ARG A 47 17.95 4.60 -8.97
N PRO A 48 16.63 4.38 -9.02
CA PRO A 48 16.05 3.04 -9.04
C PRO A 48 16.72 2.13 -10.08
N GLY A 49 17.46 1.12 -9.63
CA GLY A 49 18.15 0.14 -10.48
C GLY A 49 19.29 0.68 -11.34
N GLN A 50 19.72 1.93 -11.14
CA GLN A 50 20.74 2.58 -11.96
C GLN A 50 21.79 3.28 -11.10
N GLN A 51 23.06 3.11 -11.51
CA GLN A 51 24.23 3.75 -10.93
C GLN A 51 24.40 3.49 -9.42
N LEU A 52 25.29 2.57 -9.08
CA LEU A 52 25.65 2.30 -7.68
C LEU A 52 26.29 3.53 -7.03
N THR A 53 25.99 3.74 -5.75
CA THR A 53 26.68 4.73 -4.92
C THR A 53 28.03 4.21 -4.38
N GLY A 54 28.24 2.89 -4.44
CA GLY A 54 29.35 2.19 -3.77
C GLY A 54 29.08 1.88 -2.28
N LYS A 55 27.96 2.34 -1.71
CA LYS A 55 27.55 2.03 -0.34
C LYS A 55 26.74 0.75 -0.27
N TYR A 56 26.85 0.05 0.86
CA TYR A 56 26.08 -1.14 1.18
C TYR A 56 25.46 -1.02 2.57
N LEU A 57 24.26 -1.56 2.73
CA LEU A 57 23.54 -1.61 4.00
C LEU A 57 23.53 -3.04 4.50
N ALA A 58 24.13 -3.28 5.66
CA ALA A 58 24.24 -4.62 6.21
C ALA A 58 22.87 -5.23 6.55
N ASP A 59 22.78 -6.56 6.50
CA ASP A 59 21.61 -7.31 6.99
C ASP A 59 21.22 -6.90 8.42
N GLY A 60 19.91 -6.87 8.68
CA GLY A 60 19.33 -6.48 9.97
C GLY A 60 19.34 -4.98 10.28
N THR A 61 20.03 -4.14 9.49
CA THR A 61 20.05 -2.69 9.70
C THR A 61 18.71 -2.04 9.37
N ARG A 62 18.37 -0.96 10.08
CA ARG A 62 17.08 -0.28 9.96
C ARG A 62 17.26 1.12 9.37
N TRP A 63 16.45 1.47 8.38
CA TRP A 63 16.57 2.70 7.59
C TRP A 63 15.24 3.39 7.40
N ARG A 64 15.25 4.71 7.50
CA ARG A 64 14.08 5.54 7.22
C ARG A 64 13.88 5.61 5.71
N VAL A 65 12.68 5.28 5.26
CA VAL A 65 12.22 5.31 3.87
C VAL A 65 11.36 6.54 3.70
N PHE A 66 11.70 7.39 2.74
CA PHE A 66 11.08 8.69 2.49
C PHE A 66 10.14 8.70 1.27
N ALA A 67 10.31 7.76 0.35
CA ALA A 67 9.50 7.59 -0.84
C ALA A 67 9.64 6.17 -1.39
N SER A 68 8.74 5.77 -2.28
CA SER A 68 8.85 4.52 -3.04
C SER A 68 8.60 4.75 -4.53
N THR A 69 9.05 3.84 -5.38
CA THR A 69 8.76 3.84 -6.81
C THR A 69 8.86 2.42 -7.38
N TYR A 70 8.17 2.14 -8.48
CA TYR A 70 8.21 0.85 -9.16
C TYR A 70 8.91 1.00 -10.52
N VAL A 71 10.08 0.40 -10.67
CA VAL A 71 10.92 0.52 -11.88
C VAL A 71 11.49 -0.85 -12.23
N ASN A 72 11.30 -1.26 -13.50
CA ASN A 72 11.80 -2.52 -14.04
C ASN A 72 11.35 -3.77 -13.25
N GLY A 73 10.07 -3.82 -12.87
CA GLY A 73 9.50 -4.98 -12.18
C GLY A 73 9.89 -5.10 -10.71
N ARG A 74 10.43 -4.03 -10.10
CA ARG A 74 10.86 -4.01 -8.70
C ARG A 74 10.46 -2.73 -8.02
N TYR A 75 10.09 -2.86 -6.74
CA TYR A 75 9.97 -1.73 -5.84
C TYR A 75 11.33 -1.22 -5.41
N TRP A 76 11.44 0.10 -5.33
CA TRP A 76 12.60 0.82 -4.86
C TRP A 76 12.18 1.78 -3.77
N TYR A 77 12.96 1.84 -2.69
CA TYR A 77 12.67 2.69 -1.55
C TYR A 77 13.76 3.74 -1.37
N ASN A 78 13.37 5.01 -1.29
CA ASN A 78 14.27 6.14 -1.14
C ASN A 78 14.66 6.34 0.32
N LEU A 79 15.95 6.51 0.60
CA LEU A 79 16.48 6.77 1.95
C LEU A 79 16.89 8.24 2.17
N GLY A 80 16.44 9.13 1.28
CA GLY A 80 16.81 10.54 1.24
C GLY A 80 17.83 10.85 0.13
N GLY A 81 17.53 11.87 -0.68
CA GLY A 81 18.38 12.28 -1.81
C GLY A 81 18.51 11.19 -2.88
N ASN A 82 19.70 11.05 -3.45
CA ASN A 82 20.01 10.05 -4.49
C ASN A 82 20.42 8.72 -3.86
N GLN A 83 19.56 8.15 -3.01
CA GLN A 83 19.82 6.88 -2.32
C GLN A 83 18.57 6.01 -2.37
N TRP A 84 18.65 4.93 -3.14
CA TRP A 84 17.57 3.99 -3.38
C TRP A 84 18.03 2.57 -3.08
N ILE A 85 17.16 1.79 -2.47
CA ILE A 85 17.41 0.37 -2.17
C ILE A 85 16.30 -0.51 -2.73
N ASP A 86 16.68 -1.71 -3.17
CA ASP A 86 15.78 -2.68 -3.78
C ASP A 86 14.86 -3.29 -2.69
N GLY A 87 13.55 -3.11 -2.89
CA GLY A 87 12.50 -3.58 -2.00
C GLY A 87 12.47 -5.08 -1.78
N LYS A 88 13.04 -5.86 -2.72
CA LYS A 88 13.17 -7.32 -2.61
C LYS A 88 13.84 -7.76 -1.29
N TYR A 89 14.73 -6.94 -0.76
CA TYR A 89 15.55 -7.29 0.40
C TYR A 89 15.12 -6.57 1.68
N LEU A 90 13.86 -6.14 1.78
CA LEU A 90 13.38 -5.35 2.90
C LEU A 90 12.24 -6.04 3.67
N LYS A 91 12.28 -5.87 4.99
CA LYS A 91 11.17 -6.05 5.92
C LYS A 91 10.79 -4.68 6.46
N LEU A 92 9.73 -4.08 5.93
CA LEU A 92 9.24 -2.79 6.44
C LEU A 92 8.42 -3.01 7.72
N GLY A 93 8.66 -2.19 8.74
CA GLY A 93 7.95 -2.24 10.01
C GLY A 93 7.47 -0.85 10.42
N VAL A 94 6.27 -0.79 11.02
CA VAL A 94 5.82 0.39 11.77
C VAL A 94 6.68 0.50 13.03
N VAL A 95 7.28 1.67 13.27
CA VAL A 95 7.81 1.98 14.59
C VAL A 95 6.63 2.33 15.50
N ASN A 96 6.31 1.44 16.45
CA ASN A 96 5.40 1.77 17.54
C ASN A 96 6.04 2.86 18.40
N GLY A 97 5.45 4.05 18.39
CA GLY A 97 5.85 5.19 19.22
C GLY A 97 6.84 6.14 18.54
N GLY A 98 6.33 7.24 17.98
CA GLY A 98 7.11 8.41 17.58
C GLY A 98 7.36 8.57 16.08
N THR A 99 6.62 9.51 15.49
CA THR A 99 6.90 10.27 14.25
C THR A 99 7.13 9.48 12.94
N GLY A 100 6.04 9.35 12.16
CA GLY A 100 6.06 9.77 10.75
C GLY A 100 5.76 8.77 9.64
N GLY A 101 5.02 7.68 9.88
CA GLY A 101 4.57 6.78 8.80
C GLY A 101 3.05 6.62 8.83
N ALA A 102 2.41 6.72 7.66
CA ALA A 102 0.99 6.41 7.53
C ALA A 102 0.72 4.94 7.88
N ALA A 103 -0.42 4.65 8.48
CA ALA A 103 -0.79 3.28 8.87
C ALA A 103 -2.31 3.13 8.94
N VAL A 104 -2.78 1.89 8.77
CA VAL A 104 -4.15 1.49 9.07
C VAL A 104 -4.17 0.44 10.17
N ASN A 105 -5.10 0.59 11.10
CA ASN A 105 -5.39 -0.34 12.17
C ASN A 105 -6.83 -0.83 12.07
N PHE A 106 -7.00 -2.14 12.13
CA PHE A 106 -8.29 -2.77 12.35
C PHE A 106 -8.10 -4.12 13.05
N LEU A 107 -9.12 -4.54 13.80
CA LEU A 107 -9.10 -5.81 14.56
C LEU A 107 -7.88 -5.94 15.50
N GLY A 108 -7.33 -4.81 15.97
CA GLY A 108 -6.13 -4.76 16.82
C GLY A 108 -4.82 -5.00 16.07
N LEU A 109 -4.84 -5.02 14.74
CA LEU A 109 -3.68 -5.24 13.89
C LEU A 109 -3.34 -3.96 13.13
N THR A 110 -2.06 -3.57 13.16
CA THR A 110 -1.57 -2.37 12.45
C THR A 110 -0.78 -2.76 11.21
N THR A 111 -1.09 -2.12 10.09
CA THR A 111 -0.38 -2.27 8.81
C THR A 111 0.16 -0.90 8.37
N PRO A 112 1.48 -0.74 8.13
CA PRO A 112 2.03 0.46 7.52
C PRO A 112 1.42 0.70 6.13
N ILE A 113 1.23 1.98 5.78
CA ILE A 113 0.82 2.41 4.45
C ILE A 113 1.97 3.16 3.78
N ILE A 114 2.23 2.81 2.52
CA ILE A 114 3.08 3.61 1.62
C ILE A 114 2.22 4.27 0.54
N GLU A 115 2.69 5.40 0.02
CA GLU A 115 2.04 6.03 -1.13
C GLU A 115 2.38 5.26 -2.42
N GLY A 116 1.35 5.08 -3.25
CA GLY A 116 1.42 4.47 -4.57
C GLY A 116 0.43 5.13 -5.54
N ASP A 117 0.26 4.51 -6.70
CA ASP A 117 -0.70 4.94 -7.73
C ASP A 117 -1.16 3.76 -8.58
N ARG A 118 -2.12 4.01 -9.49
CA ARG A 118 -2.76 2.99 -10.34
C ARG A 118 -1.85 2.38 -11.41
N SER A 119 -0.64 2.90 -11.63
CA SER A 119 0.34 2.29 -12.53
C SER A 119 1.05 1.08 -11.90
N ILE A 120 0.91 0.92 -10.59
CA ILE A 120 1.45 -0.21 -9.85
C ILE A 120 0.53 -1.43 -10.06
N VAL A 121 1.07 -2.51 -10.60
CA VAL A 121 0.28 -3.72 -10.95
C VAL A 121 0.47 -4.90 -10.00
N ASP A 122 1.50 -4.83 -9.14
CA ASP A 122 1.80 -5.84 -8.13
C ASP A 122 1.76 -5.22 -6.75
N ALA A 123 1.25 -5.90 -5.73
CA ALA A 123 1.26 -5.37 -4.37
C ALA A 123 2.65 -5.33 -3.73
N PRO A 124 2.86 -4.46 -2.72
CA PRO A 124 4.16 -4.33 -2.09
C PRO A 124 4.47 -5.63 -1.33
N PRO A 125 5.70 -6.14 -1.38
CA PRO A 125 6.07 -7.32 -0.61
C PRO A 125 5.98 -7.03 0.90
N ALA A 126 5.63 -8.06 1.69
CA ALA A 126 5.51 -8.04 3.16
C ALA A 126 4.19 -7.46 3.73
N ASN A 127 4.18 -7.19 5.04
CA ASN A 127 3.02 -6.72 5.80
C ASN A 127 2.85 -5.20 5.65
N ILE A 128 2.47 -4.75 4.46
CA ILE A 128 2.38 -3.34 4.07
C ILE A 128 1.18 -3.16 3.16
N ALA A 129 0.44 -2.07 3.34
CA ALA A 129 -0.57 -1.60 2.40
C ALA A 129 -0.01 -0.44 1.57
N GLN A 130 -0.60 -0.21 0.41
CA GLN A 130 -0.30 0.97 -0.38
C GLN A 130 -1.58 1.67 -0.83
N THR A 131 -1.51 2.99 -1.03
CA THR A 131 -2.54 3.68 -1.82
C THR A 131 -2.44 3.23 -3.28
N TRP A 132 -3.57 3.09 -3.94
CA TRP A 132 -3.62 2.66 -5.34
C TRP A 132 -4.62 3.46 -6.15
N GLY A 133 -5.91 3.40 -5.79
CA GLY A 133 -6.98 4.23 -6.36
C GLY A 133 -7.41 5.36 -5.41
N GLY A 134 -8.36 6.18 -5.85
CA GLY A 134 -8.81 7.33 -5.08
C GLY A 134 -7.73 8.41 -5.00
N ALA A 135 -7.66 9.09 -3.86
CA ALA A 135 -6.54 9.96 -3.52
C ALA A 135 -5.27 9.11 -3.32
N THR A 136 -4.22 9.39 -4.09
CA THR A 136 -2.94 8.67 -3.98
C THR A 136 -2.11 9.16 -2.79
N HIS A 137 -2.36 10.39 -2.34
CA HIS A 137 -1.86 10.92 -1.07
C HIS A 137 -2.88 10.59 0.03
N LEU A 138 -2.47 9.87 1.06
CA LEU A 138 -3.35 9.56 2.17
C LEU A 138 -3.43 10.76 3.13
N ALA A 139 -4.62 11.33 3.23
CA ALA A 139 -5.01 12.29 4.26
C ALA A 139 -6.35 11.85 4.86
N VAL A 140 -6.61 12.22 6.12
CA VAL A 140 -7.85 11.84 6.83
C VAL A 140 -8.91 12.96 6.90
N ASN A 141 -8.63 14.09 6.25
CA ASN A 141 -9.42 15.32 6.35
C ASN A 141 -9.50 16.12 5.04
N ASP A 142 -9.19 15.51 3.89
CA ASP A 142 -9.21 16.18 2.59
C ASP A 142 -10.55 16.03 1.87
N GLY A 143 -11.47 15.22 2.41
CA GLY A 143 -12.78 15.01 1.80
C GLY A 143 -12.77 13.98 0.68
N LEU A 144 -11.67 13.24 0.49
CA LEU A 144 -11.48 12.32 -0.62
C LEU A 144 -11.52 10.86 -0.17
N SER A 145 -11.90 10.00 -1.12
CA SER A 145 -11.83 8.55 -0.97
C SER A 145 -10.41 8.09 -1.20
N THR A 146 -9.84 7.30 -0.29
CA THR A 146 -8.53 6.66 -0.47
C THR A 146 -8.68 5.15 -0.56
N HIS A 147 -8.16 4.54 -1.63
CA HIS A 147 -8.17 3.10 -1.82
C HIS A 147 -6.82 2.49 -1.46
N LEU A 148 -6.82 1.62 -0.45
CA LEU A 148 -5.69 0.90 0.09
C LEU A 148 -5.73 -0.57 -0.34
N VAL A 149 -4.57 -1.08 -0.76
CA VAL A 149 -4.42 -2.44 -1.28
C VAL A 149 -3.23 -3.14 -0.63
N ALA A 150 -3.33 -4.44 -0.38
CA ALA A 150 -2.20 -5.27 0.08
C ALA A 150 -2.37 -6.76 -0.29
N HIS A 151 -1.26 -7.52 -0.26
CA HIS A 151 -1.26 -8.96 -0.52
C HIS A 151 -2.08 -9.79 0.47
N ASP A 152 -2.79 -10.80 -0.06
CA ASP A 152 -3.31 -11.96 0.69
C ASP A 152 -2.12 -12.83 1.17
N GLY A 153 -2.14 -13.27 2.42
CA GLY A 153 -1.04 -14.03 3.05
C GLY A 153 -0.79 -13.66 4.51
N ALA A 154 0.37 -14.02 5.06
CA ALA A 154 0.75 -13.74 6.47
C ALA A 154 1.08 -12.24 6.72
N SER A 155 0.16 -11.36 6.33
CA SER A 155 0.12 -9.94 6.64
C SER A 155 -1.02 -9.67 7.63
N ASN A 156 -0.90 -8.60 8.40
CA ASN A 156 -1.99 -8.08 9.22
C ASN A 156 -3.17 -7.65 8.33
N PHE A 157 -2.87 -7.18 7.10
CA PHE A 157 -3.87 -6.69 6.16
C PHE A 157 -4.79 -7.77 5.60
N ASP A 158 -4.35 -9.04 5.56
CA ASP A 158 -5.22 -10.16 5.18
C ASP A 158 -6.51 -10.24 6.01
N SER A 159 -6.45 -9.72 7.24
CA SER A 159 -7.61 -9.67 8.11
C SER A 159 -8.75 -8.77 7.64
N VAL A 160 -8.58 -8.00 6.56
CA VAL A 160 -9.67 -7.32 5.82
C VAL A 160 -10.80 -8.30 5.46
N LYS A 161 -10.48 -9.57 5.17
CA LYS A 161 -11.48 -10.63 4.91
C LYS A 161 -12.42 -10.90 6.09
N ARG A 162 -12.06 -10.47 7.30
CA ARG A 162 -12.84 -10.66 8.53
C ARG A 162 -13.67 -9.44 8.94
N LEU A 163 -13.43 -8.28 8.32
CA LEU A 163 -14.16 -7.05 8.61
C LEU A 163 -15.63 -7.16 8.20
N LYS A 164 -16.49 -6.58 9.02
CA LYS A 164 -17.95 -6.54 8.87
C LYS A 164 -18.45 -5.12 9.03
N VAL A 165 -19.66 -4.87 8.52
CA VAL A 165 -20.38 -3.60 8.75
C VAL A 165 -20.43 -3.27 10.24
N GLY A 166 -20.01 -2.06 10.60
CA GLY A 166 -19.88 -1.55 11.97
C GLY A 166 -18.47 -1.62 12.56
N ASP A 167 -17.58 -2.45 12.01
CA ASP A 167 -16.19 -2.54 12.49
C ASP A 167 -15.44 -1.22 12.31
N ALA A 168 -14.49 -0.96 13.21
CA ALA A 168 -13.65 0.22 13.17
C ALA A 168 -12.44 0.01 12.26
N VAL A 169 -12.13 1.02 11.45
CA VAL A 169 -10.89 1.15 10.68
C VAL A 169 -10.26 2.47 11.09
N THR A 170 -9.12 2.44 11.77
CA THR A 170 -8.41 3.63 12.21
C THR A 170 -7.23 3.88 11.30
N VAL A 171 -7.14 5.08 10.73
CA VAL A 171 -6.04 5.49 9.87
C VAL A 171 -5.26 6.60 10.54
N LEU A 172 -3.94 6.42 10.59
CA LEU A 172 -2.97 7.47 10.88
C LEU A 172 -2.37 7.92 9.55
N ASP A 173 -2.48 9.20 9.21
CA ASP A 173 -1.86 9.74 8.00
C ASP A 173 -0.38 10.09 8.19
N SER A 174 0.25 10.56 7.10
CA SER A 174 1.64 10.98 7.11
C SER A 174 1.92 12.21 7.98
N GLN A 175 0.90 13.02 8.27
CA GLN A 175 0.96 14.19 9.13
C GLN A 175 0.68 13.86 10.60
N SER A 176 0.57 12.56 10.93
CA SER A 176 0.21 12.05 12.26
C SER A 176 -1.19 12.46 12.72
N GLN A 177 -2.09 12.76 11.78
CA GLN A 177 -3.52 12.90 12.06
C GLN A 177 -4.15 11.52 12.05
N GLU A 178 -4.98 11.25 13.05
CA GLU A 178 -5.68 9.99 13.19
C GLU A 178 -7.17 10.17 13.01
N LYS A 179 -7.80 9.25 12.27
CA LYS A 179 -9.26 9.18 12.15
C LYS A 179 -9.74 7.74 12.20
N THR A 180 -10.85 7.52 12.89
CA THR A 180 -11.53 6.22 12.92
C THR A 180 -12.80 6.28 12.08
N TYR A 181 -12.85 5.42 11.07
CA TYR A 181 -13.95 5.21 10.15
C TYR A 181 -14.75 3.98 10.57
N ARG A 182 -16.00 3.88 10.12
CA ARG A 182 -16.88 2.72 10.34
C ARG A 182 -17.16 2.02 9.02
N VAL A 183 -16.92 0.71 8.98
CA VAL A 183 -17.27 -0.11 7.82
C VAL A 183 -18.77 -0.01 7.58
N TYR A 184 -19.17 0.38 6.37
CA TYR A 184 -20.58 0.48 5.98
C TYR A 184 -20.95 -0.50 4.87
N ARG A 185 -19.96 -1.02 4.12
CA ARG A 185 -20.18 -1.98 3.03
C ARG A 185 -19.01 -2.94 2.90
N VAL A 186 -19.32 -4.18 2.53
CA VAL A 186 -18.35 -5.18 2.05
C VAL A 186 -18.87 -5.79 0.75
N ALA A 187 -17.97 -6.19 -0.15
CA ALA A 187 -18.31 -6.92 -1.37
C ALA A 187 -17.13 -7.83 -1.78
N ASP A 188 -17.44 -8.89 -2.51
CA ASP A 188 -16.43 -9.71 -3.18
C ASP A 188 -16.56 -9.44 -4.67
N VAL A 189 -15.47 -9.01 -5.33
CA VAL A 189 -15.48 -8.59 -6.73
C VAL A 189 -14.47 -9.39 -7.56
N ASP A 190 -14.72 -9.56 -8.86
CA ASP A 190 -13.71 -10.06 -9.79
C ASP A 190 -12.63 -9.00 -10.09
N ASP A 191 -11.65 -9.36 -10.93
CA ASP A 191 -10.56 -8.45 -11.35
C ASP A 191 -11.02 -7.21 -12.15
N TYR A 192 -12.29 -7.16 -12.55
CA TYR A 192 -12.93 -6.05 -13.25
C TYR A 192 -13.83 -5.20 -12.35
N GLY A 193 -13.91 -5.54 -11.06
CA GLY A 193 -14.75 -4.86 -10.08
C GLY A 193 -16.23 -5.26 -10.15
N ASN A 194 -16.58 -6.37 -10.81
CA ASN A 194 -17.94 -6.88 -10.82
C ASN A 194 -18.21 -7.68 -9.54
N ASP A 195 -19.24 -7.25 -8.80
CA ASP A 195 -19.69 -7.88 -7.56
C ASP A 195 -20.21 -9.31 -7.81
N GLN A 196 -19.65 -10.28 -7.10
CA GLN A 196 -20.04 -11.70 -7.20
C GLN A 196 -21.48 -11.96 -6.75
N ALA A 197 -22.04 -11.11 -5.88
CA ALA A 197 -23.40 -11.28 -5.39
C ALA A 197 -24.45 -10.68 -6.32
N THR A 198 -24.15 -9.55 -6.96
CA THR A 198 -25.14 -8.75 -7.68
C THR A 198 -24.87 -8.60 -9.18
N GLY A 199 -23.64 -8.89 -9.62
CA GLY A 199 -23.16 -8.58 -10.97
C GLY A 199 -22.96 -7.09 -11.24
N GLN A 200 -23.19 -6.22 -10.26
CA GLN A 200 -22.99 -4.78 -10.42
C GLN A 200 -21.50 -4.48 -10.56
N ASN A 201 -21.15 -3.63 -11.53
CA ASN A 201 -19.79 -3.10 -11.61
C ASN A 201 -19.59 -2.00 -10.55
N LEU A 202 -18.69 -2.25 -9.60
CA LEU A 202 -18.36 -1.37 -8.49
C LEU A 202 -17.08 -0.56 -8.74
N TRP A 203 -16.51 -0.62 -9.95
CA TRP A 203 -15.24 -0.02 -10.29
C TRP A 203 -15.11 1.43 -9.81
N SER A 204 -16.06 2.28 -10.20
CA SER A 204 -16.04 3.69 -9.84
C SER A 204 -16.04 3.87 -8.32
N ALA A 205 -16.89 3.14 -7.62
CA ALA A 205 -17.00 3.15 -6.14
C ALA A 205 -15.71 2.71 -5.44
N ILE A 206 -14.82 1.98 -6.13
CA ILE A 206 -13.53 1.52 -5.58
C ILE A 206 -12.44 2.57 -5.82
N VAL A 207 -12.37 3.19 -7.02
CA VAL A 207 -11.16 3.93 -7.44
C VAL A 207 -11.33 5.44 -7.63
N ASP A 208 -12.55 5.99 -7.61
CA ASP A 208 -12.76 7.43 -7.76
C ASP A 208 -12.62 8.14 -6.40
N ALA A 209 -11.78 9.18 -6.38
CA ALA A 209 -11.49 9.98 -5.19
C ALA A 209 -12.68 10.86 -4.77
N ASN A 210 -13.54 11.24 -5.72
CA ASN A 210 -14.56 12.28 -5.53
C ASN A 210 -15.87 11.73 -4.97
N GLN A 211 -15.78 10.90 -3.93
CA GLN A 211 -16.91 10.21 -3.31
C GLN A 211 -17.15 10.62 -1.87
N GLY A 212 -16.44 11.65 -1.41
CA GLY A 212 -16.36 12.02 -0.01
C GLY A 212 -15.25 11.24 0.70
N GLU A 213 -14.98 11.70 1.92
CA GLU A 213 -13.98 11.14 2.82
C GLU A 213 -14.32 9.70 3.21
N GLN A 214 -13.53 8.74 2.72
CA GLN A 214 -13.70 7.32 3.04
C GLN A 214 -12.40 6.54 2.81
N ILE A 215 -12.33 5.35 3.40
CA ILE A 215 -11.27 4.37 3.17
C ILE A 215 -11.88 3.16 2.49
N VAL A 216 -11.31 2.79 1.35
CA VAL A 216 -11.61 1.55 0.64
C VAL A 216 -10.43 0.60 0.86
N LEU A 217 -10.67 -0.61 1.35
CA LEU A 217 -9.65 -1.63 1.58
C LEU A 217 -9.86 -2.78 0.59
N GLN A 218 -8.78 -3.26 -0.03
CA GLN A 218 -8.81 -4.41 -0.91
C GLN A 218 -7.71 -5.42 -0.63
N THR A 219 -8.08 -6.69 -0.54
CA THR A 219 -7.15 -7.83 -0.54
C THR A 219 -7.74 -9.01 -1.30
N CYS A 220 -6.92 -9.96 -1.73
CA CYS A 220 -7.39 -11.12 -2.49
C CYS A 220 -8.05 -12.16 -1.59
N ILE A 221 -9.03 -12.86 -2.15
CA ILE A 221 -9.63 -14.09 -1.60
C ILE A 221 -9.13 -15.30 -2.39
N SER A 222 -8.91 -15.11 -3.69
CA SER A 222 -8.31 -16.07 -4.61
C SER A 222 -7.59 -15.30 -5.72
N ASP A 223 -7.01 -16.00 -6.69
CA ASP A 223 -6.29 -15.39 -7.82
C ASP A 223 -7.15 -14.43 -8.67
N THR A 224 -8.48 -14.55 -8.63
CA THR A 224 -9.39 -13.74 -9.47
C THR A 224 -10.51 -13.05 -8.69
N ILE A 225 -10.54 -13.21 -7.36
CA ILE A 225 -11.60 -12.64 -6.51
C ILE A 225 -10.96 -11.83 -5.39
N ASN A 226 -11.47 -10.61 -5.19
CA ASN A 226 -10.99 -9.63 -4.24
C ASN A 226 -12.07 -9.28 -3.22
N ARG A 227 -11.71 -9.23 -1.93
CA ARG A 227 -12.53 -8.61 -0.88
C ARG A 227 -12.37 -7.10 -0.97
N ILE A 228 -13.48 -6.38 -1.05
CA ILE A 228 -13.55 -4.93 -0.89
C ILE A 228 -14.31 -4.57 0.39
N VAL A 229 -13.79 -3.61 1.14
CA VAL A 229 -14.42 -3.04 2.35
C VAL A 229 -14.41 -1.52 2.25
N TRP A 230 -15.57 -0.89 2.43
CA TRP A 230 -15.68 0.57 2.49
C TRP A 230 -15.99 1.03 3.92
N ALA A 231 -15.30 2.07 4.37
CA ALA A 231 -15.49 2.70 5.68
C ALA A 231 -15.50 4.24 5.58
N HIS A 232 -16.42 4.93 6.27
CA HIS A 232 -16.49 6.40 6.33
C HIS A 232 -16.55 6.93 7.77
#